data_AF-A0A7K2CRV9-F1
#
_entry.id   AF-A0A7K2CRV9-F1
#
_cell.length_a   1.000
_cell.length_b   1.000
_cell.length_c   1.000
_cell.angle_alpha   90.00
_cell.angle_beta   90.00
_cell.angle_gamma   90.00
#
_symmetry.space_group_name_H-M   'P 1'
#
loop_
_entity.id
_entity.type
_entity.pdbx_description
1 polymer ?
#
loop_
_entity_poly.entity_id
_entity_poly.type
_entity_poly.pdbx_seq_one_letter_code
_entity_poly.pdbx_strand_id
1 'polypeptide(L)'
;MSGKCFVGVESTESALPYGLDQVSDDILCYSSDYCHWDCDFTHSVKLLVERHDLSDERKRKIPTDNPTRLFGIPVPGYEREALPAMSAFP
;
A
#
# COMPACT_ATOMS: atom_id res chain seq x y z
N MET A 1 4.35 1.91 -15.19
CA MET A 1 4.72 0.50 -14.90
C MET A 1 3.51 -0.40 -15.13
N SER A 2 3.63 -1.57 -15.76
CA SER A 2 2.48 -2.38 -16.21
C SER A 2 1.84 -3.29 -15.13
N GLY A 3 1.86 -2.89 -13.84
CA GLY A 3 1.27 -3.67 -12.75
C GLY A 3 2.01 -4.95 -12.34
N LYS A 4 3.22 -5.18 -12.87
CA LYS A 4 4.07 -6.36 -12.60
C LYS A 4 5.10 -6.14 -11.49
N CYS A 5 5.25 -4.91 -11.02
CA CYS A 5 6.13 -4.56 -9.90
C CYS A 5 5.29 -3.79 -8.88
N PHE A 6 5.50 -4.09 -7.60
CA PHE A 6 4.93 -3.35 -6.47
C PHE A 6 6.07 -2.65 -5.72
N VAL A 7 5.76 -1.53 -5.08
CA VAL A 7 6.75 -0.69 -4.38
C VAL A 7 6.32 -0.51 -2.93
N GLY A 8 7.26 -0.71 -2.01
CA GLY A 8 7.08 -0.45 -0.59
C GLY A 8 7.06 1.05 -0.28
N VAL A 9 6.19 1.43 0.64
CA VAL A 9 5.99 2.81 1.09
C VAL A 9 6.02 2.87 2.60
N GLU A 10 6.92 3.68 3.14
CA GLU A 10 7.02 3.95 4.58
C GLU A 10 6.22 5.19 4.98
N SER A 11 5.87 5.29 6.27
CA SER A 11 4.91 6.29 6.77
C SER A 11 5.38 7.72 6.61
N THR A 12 6.66 7.99 6.88
CA THR A 12 7.24 9.34 6.88
C THR A 12 7.98 9.68 5.59
N GLU A 13 7.82 8.87 4.54
CA GLU A 13 8.43 9.14 3.23
C GLU A 13 7.88 10.47 2.67
N SER A 14 8.71 11.51 2.76
CA SER A 14 8.37 12.87 2.34
C SER A 14 8.26 12.99 0.82
N ALA A 15 8.96 12.12 0.09
CA ALA A 15 8.90 12.09 -1.37
C ALA A 15 7.62 11.44 -1.90
N LEU A 16 6.80 10.82 -1.04
CA LEU A 16 5.64 10.03 -1.46
C LEU A 16 4.68 10.81 -2.38
N PRO A 17 4.28 12.07 -2.10
CA PRO A 17 3.37 12.81 -2.96
C PRO A 17 3.94 13.06 -4.35
N TYR A 18 5.26 13.26 -4.46
CA TYR A 18 5.94 13.49 -5.72
C TYR A 18 6.09 12.18 -6.53
N GLY A 19 6.35 11.07 -5.84
CA GLY A 19 6.44 9.75 -6.47
C GLY A 19 5.08 9.24 -6.95
N LEU A 20 4.01 9.55 -6.22
CA LEU A 20 2.63 9.13 -6.47
C LEU A 20 2.12 9.58 -7.84
N ASP A 21 2.50 10.77 -8.32
CA ASP A 21 2.05 11.27 -9.63
C ASP A 21 2.76 10.60 -10.81
N GLN A 22 3.86 9.88 -10.55
CA GLN A 22 4.69 9.23 -11.57
C GLN A 22 4.37 7.74 -11.72
N VAL A 23 3.63 7.15 -10.79
CA VAL A 23 3.31 5.72 -10.73
C VAL A 23 1.80 5.50 -10.55
N SER A 24 1.34 4.29 -10.86
CA SER A 24 -0.05 3.93 -10.59
C SER A 24 -0.24 3.72 -9.08
N ASP A 25 -1.32 4.27 -8.54
CA ASP A 25 -1.73 4.04 -7.15
C ASP A 25 -1.99 2.55 -6.85
N ASP A 26 -2.16 1.70 -7.87
CA ASP A 26 -2.47 0.27 -7.71
C ASP A 26 -1.22 -0.58 -7.42
N ILE A 27 -0.02 0.00 -7.46
CA ILE A 27 1.24 -0.74 -7.23
C ILE A 27 1.97 -0.36 -5.92
N LEU A 28 1.38 0.50 -5.10
CA LEU A 28 2.00 0.96 -3.86
C LEU A 28 1.51 0.15 -2.67
N CYS A 29 2.43 -0.36 -1.85
CA CYS A 29 2.14 -1.17 -0.67
C CYS A 29 2.80 -0.56 0.56
N TYR A 30 2.06 -0.42 1.65
CA TYR A 30 2.63 -0.04 2.94
C TYR A 30 3.73 -1.02 3.39
N SER A 31 4.83 -0.47 3.90
CA SER A 31 5.89 -1.18 4.60
C SER A 31 6.16 -0.48 5.93
N SER A 32 6.27 -1.25 7.01
CA SER A 32 6.64 -0.72 8.33
C SER A 32 8.15 -0.62 8.55
N ASP A 33 8.91 -1.35 7.74
CA ASP A 33 10.35 -1.62 7.92
C ASP A 33 10.78 -2.08 9.32
N TYR A 34 9.87 -2.68 10.09
CA TYR A 34 10.21 -3.22 11.40
C TYR A 34 11.16 -4.42 11.28
N CYS A 35 12.23 -4.55 12.07
CA CYS A 35 12.67 -3.73 13.22
C CYS A 35 13.90 -2.87 12.91
N HIS A 36 13.95 -2.26 11.72
CA HIS A 36 15.07 -1.42 11.31
C HIS A 36 15.22 -0.18 12.21
N TRP A 37 16.44 0.37 12.25
CA TRP A 37 16.83 1.36 13.26
C TRP A 37 16.21 2.75 13.05
N ASP A 38 15.78 3.06 11.82
CA ASP A 38 15.12 4.31 11.44
C ASP A 38 13.63 4.12 11.12
N CYS A 39 13.06 2.94 11.40
CA CYS A 39 11.63 2.72 11.16
C CYS A 39 10.75 3.50 12.13
N ASP A 40 9.52 3.78 11.71
CA ASP A 40 8.54 4.56 12.46
C ASP A 40 7.76 3.73 13.53
N PHE A 41 8.27 2.57 13.92
CA PHE A 41 7.65 1.76 14.97
C PHE A 41 7.68 2.50 16.33
N THR A 42 6.61 2.59 17.11
CA THR A 42 5.33 1.84 17.10
C THR A 42 4.18 2.55 16.38
N HIS A 43 4.44 3.65 15.67
CA HIS A 43 3.40 4.58 15.21
C HIS A 43 3.22 4.63 13.68
N SER A 44 3.98 3.85 12.92
CA SER A 44 3.99 3.89 11.44
C SER A 44 2.60 3.83 10.80
N VAL A 45 1.71 2.93 11.24
CA VAL A 45 0.33 2.87 10.71
C VAL A 45 -0.44 4.16 10.99
N LYS A 46 -0.36 4.69 12.22
CA LYS A 46 -1.03 5.94 12.61
C LYS A 46 -0.54 7.10 11.75
N LEU A 47 0.78 7.22 11.61
CA LEU A 47 1.41 8.27 10.81
C LEU A 47 0.94 8.22 9.34
N LEU A 48 0.87 7.03 8.73
CA LEU A 48 0.38 6.89 7.36
C LEU A 48 -1.09 7.30 7.20
N VAL A 49 -1.98 6.88 8.11
CA VAL A 49 -3.43 7.15 8.01
C VAL A 49 -3.76 8.63 8.27
N GLU A 50 -2.98 9.30 9.13
CA GLU A 50 -3.17 10.71 9.48
C GLU A 50 -2.56 11.69 8.46
N ARG A 51 -1.83 11.21 7.45
CA ARG A 51 -1.31 12.03 6.35
C ARG A 51 -2.41 12.81 5.65
N HIS A 52 -2.27 14.12 5.53
CA HIS A 52 -3.24 15.00 4.89
C HIS A 52 -2.99 15.17 3.38
N ASP A 53 -1.83 14.72 2.91
CA ASP A 53 -1.38 14.75 1.52
C ASP A 53 -1.75 13.47 0.74
N LEU A 54 -2.49 12.54 1.37
CA LEU A 54 -3.03 11.34 0.73
C LEU A 54 -4.55 11.41 0.61
N SER A 55 -5.08 11.04 -0.55
CA SER A 55 -6.52 10.86 -0.77
C SER A 55 -7.06 9.67 0.04
N ASP A 56 -8.37 9.66 0.31
CA ASP A 56 -9.03 8.53 0.97
C ASP A 56 -8.87 7.21 0.19
N GLU A 57 -8.82 7.29 -1.15
CA GLU A 57 -8.54 6.14 -2.00
C GLU A 57 -7.14 5.57 -1.74
N ARG A 58 -6.11 6.43 -1.67
CA ARG A 58 -4.73 6.02 -1.38
C ARG A 58 -4.60 5.44 0.03
N LYS A 59 -5.26 6.05 1.02
CA LYS A 59 -5.33 5.54 2.40
C LYS A 59 -6.01 4.18 2.50
N ARG A 60 -6.88 3.82 1.54
CA ARG A 60 -7.43 2.46 1.42
C ARG A 60 -6.47 1.51 0.70
N LYS A 61 -5.98 1.91 -0.48
CA LYS A 61 -5.21 1.02 -1.37
C LYS A 61 -3.86 0.62 -0.79
N ILE A 62 -3.09 1.58 -0.28
CA ILE A 62 -1.70 1.37 0.15
C ILE A 62 -1.57 0.34 1.29
N PRO A 63 -2.33 0.45 2.40
CA PRO A 63 -2.23 -0.53 3.48
C PRO A 63 -3.10 -1.79 3.29
N THR A 64 -4.08 -1.77 2.38
CA THR A 64 -5.10 -2.84 2.30
C THR A 64 -5.18 -3.47 0.91
N ASP A 65 -5.74 -2.77 -0.08
CA ASP A 65 -6.12 -3.37 -1.36
C ASP A 65 -4.92 -3.93 -2.13
N ASN A 66 -3.83 -3.16 -2.20
CA ASN A 66 -2.66 -3.53 -2.98
C ASN A 66 -1.88 -4.68 -2.31
N PRO A 67 -1.60 -4.65 -0.99
CA PRO A 67 -1.05 -5.82 -0.29
C PRO A 67 -1.94 -7.06 -0.40
N THR A 68 -3.27 -6.90 -0.31
CA THR A 68 -4.22 -8.02 -0.50
C THR A 68 -4.07 -8.65 -1.87
N ARG A 69 -3.92 -7.83 -2.92
CA ARG A 69 -3.72 -8.29 -4.30
C ARG A 69 -2.33 -8.90 -4.51
N LEU A 70 -1.30 -8.35 -3.88
CA LEU A 70 0.09 -8.83 -3.98
C LEU A 70 0.26 -10.17 -3.27
N PHE A 71 -0.22 -10.30 -2.04
CA PHE A 71 0.00 -11.48 -1.19
C PHE A 71 -1.13 -12.50 -1.24
N GLY A 72 -2.29 -12.16 -1.80
CA GLY A 72 -3.47 -13.03 -1.80
C GLY A 72 -4.05 -13.27 -0.41
N ILE A 73 -3.74 -12.41 0.57
CA ILE A 73 -4.19 -12.53 1.95
C ILE A 73 -5.50 -11.73 2.11
N PRO A 74 -6.64 -12.38 2.41
CA PRO A 74 -7.90 -11.69 2.59
C PRO A 74 -7.89 -10.84 3.85
N VAL A 75 -8.58 -9.72 3.81
CA VAL A 75 -8.73 -8.83 4.96
C VAL A 75 -9.89 -9.36 5.82
N PRO A 76 -9.65 -9.76 7.08
CA PRO A 76 -10.70 -10.31 7.93
C PRO A 76 -11.85 -9.31 8.13
N GLY A 77 -13.10 -9.77 7.93
CA GLY A 77 -14.29 -8.92 8.10
C GLY A 77 -14.51 -7.86 7.01
N TYR A 78 -13.69 -7.87 5.96
CA TYR A 78 -13.82 -6.98 4.80
C TYR A 78 -14.32 -7.82 3.61
N GLU A 79 -15.63 -7.93 3.47
CA GLU A 79 -16.22 -8.59 2.30
C GLU A 79 -16.09 -7.67 1.08
N ARG A 80 -15.36 -8.12 0.05
CA ARG A 80 -15.52 -7.60 -1.32
C ARG A 80 -16.22 -8.65 -2.16
N GLU A 81 -17.04 -8.21 -3.11
CA GLU A 81 -17.17 -8.95 -4.37
C GLU A 81 -15.76 -9.24 -4.87
N ALA A 82 -15.43 -10.53 -5.04
CA ALA A 82 -14.09 -10.97 -5.39
C ALA A 82 -13.52 -10.09 -6.50
N LEU A 83 -12.42 -9.37 -6.21
CA LEU A 83 -11.61 -8.81 -7.28
C LEU A 83 -11.27 -9.99 -8.19
N PRO A 84 -11.46 -9.86 -9.52
CA PRO A 84 -11.20 -10.98 -10.42
C PRO A 84 -9.80 -11.48 -10.10
N ALA A 85 -9.71 -12.76 -9.74
CA ALA A 85 -8.44 -13.42 -9.54
C ALA A 85 -7.58 -13.08 -10.75
N MET A 86 -6.36 -12.62 -10.51
CA MET A 86 -5.35 -12.56 -11.58
C MET A 86 -5.40 -13.92 -12.24
N SER A 87 -5.93 -14.01 -13.47
CA SER A 87 -5.83 -15.23 -14.25
C SER A 87 -4.34 -15.56 -14.25
N ALA A 88 -3.98 -16.73 -13.71
CA ALA A 88 -2.63 -17.23 -13.85
C ALA A 88 -2.32 -17.16 -15.36
N PHE A 89 -1.50 -16.19 -15.75
CA PHE A 89 -1.11 -16.06 -17.15
C PHE A 89 -0.05 -17.15 -17.41
N PRO A 90 -0.07 -17.74 -18.63
CA PRO A 90 0.81 -18.84 -19.02
C PRO A 90 2.30 -18.48 -19.00
#